data_AF-K2B1D2-F1
#
_entry.id   AF-K2B1D2-F1
#
_cell.length_a   1.000
_cell.length_b   1.000
_cell.length_c   1.000
_cell.angle_alpha   90.00
_cell.angle_beta   90.00
_cell.angle_gamma   90.00
#
_symmetry.space_group_name_H-M   'P 1'
#
loop_
_entity.id
_entity.type
_entity.pdbx_description
1 polymer ?
#
loop_
_entity_poly.entity_id
_entity_poly.type
_entity_poly.pdbx_seq_one_letter_code
_entity_poly.pdbx_strand_id
1 'polypeptide(L)' 'MLLERIKADGLSPEEYEWYLDLRKYGSVPHSGFGIGLERMVRWMSGTEHIRECIPFPRLVNRIKP' A
#
# COMPACT_ATOMS: atom_id res chain seq x y z
N MET A 1 7.31 5.04 19.12
CA MET A 1 6.31 5.88 18.42
C MET A 1 6.79 6.19 16.99
N LEU A 2 5.89 6.46 16.03
CA LEU A 2 6.14 6.52 14.57
C LEU A 2 7.50 7.12 14.13
N LEU A 3 7.89 8.28 14.66
CA LEU A 3 9.16 8.94 14.34
C LEU A 3 10.40 8.09 14.68
N GLU A 4 10.37 7.36 15.80
CA GLU A 4 11.46 6.46 16.19
C GLU A 4 11.58 5.30 15.20
N ARG A 5 10.45 4.80 14.67
CA ARG A 5 10.45 3.73 13.68
C ARG A 5 11.00 4.20 12.34
N ILE A 6 10.60 5.41 11.90
CA ILE A 6 11.16 6.06 10.70
C ILE A 6 12.68 6.18 10.80
N LYS A 7 13.19 6.66 11.95
CA LYS A 7 14.64 6.77 12.20
C LYS A 7 15.33 5.41 12.24
N ALA A 8 14.70 4.41 12.87
CA ALA A 8 15.24 3.04 12.95
C ALA A 8 15.33 2.36 11.58
N ASP A 9 14.37 2.64 10.69
CA ASP A 9 14.34 2.11 9.33
C ASP A 9 15.23 2.94 8.36
N GLY A 10 15.96 3.93 8.86
CA GLY A 10 16.92 4.74 8.08
C GLY A 10 16.27 5.73 7.11
N LEU A 11 15.00 6.06 7.32
CA LEU A 11 14.22 6.96 6.47
C LEU A 11 14.38 8.42 6.91
N SER A 12 14.41 9.38 5.97
CA SER A 12 14.47 10.81 6.30
C SER A 12 13.15 11.26 6.92
N PRO A 13 13.14 11.85 8.13
CA PRO A 13 11.93 12.41 8.72
C PRO A 13 11.35 13.59 7.91
N GLU A 14 12.18 14.31 7.15
CA GLU A 14 11.73 15.46 6.35
C GLU A 14 10.74 15.03 5.25
N GLU A 15 10.96 13.87 4.64
CA GLU A 15 10.05 13.32 3.60
C GLU A 15 8.66 12.98 4.14
N TYR A 16 8.54 12.77 5.46
CA TYR A 16 7.29 12.43 6.15
C TYR A 16 6.74 13.58 6.99
N GLU A 17 7.31 14.78 6.93
CA GLU A 17 6.90 15.93 7.76
C GLU A 17 5.38 16.17 7.65
N TRP A 18 4.86 16.23 6.43
CA TRP A 18 3.42 16.40 6.16
C TRP A 18 2.55 15.33 6.84
N TYR A 19 3.04 14.09 6.95
CA TYR A 19 2.31 12.96 7.54
C TYR A 19 2.41 12.96 9.07
N LEU A 20 3.55 13.37 9.60
CA LEU A 20 3.77 13.53 11.04
C LEU A 20 2.92 14.67 11.60
N ASP A 21 2.78 15.76 10.84
CA ASP A 21 1.96 16.92 11.21
C ASP A 21 0.47 16.57 11.40
N LEU A 22 -0.04 15.57 10.68
CA LEU A 22 -1.42 15.08 10.86
C LEU A 22 -1.71 14.57 12.28
N ARG A 23 -0.66 14.18 13.02
CA ARG A 23 -0.77 13.62 14.37
C ARG A 23 -0.35 14.61 15.46
N LYS A 24 0.06 15.83 15.09
CA LYS A 24 0.62 16.86 15.99
C LYS A 24 -0.37 17.29 17.08
N TYR A 25 -1.66 17.39 16.75
CA TYR A 25 -2.71 17.84 17.67
C TYR A 25 -3.47 16.67 18.31
N GLY A 26 -2.88 15.48 18.30
CA GLY A 26 -3.50 14.25 18.78
C GLY A 26 -4.01 13.37 17.65
N SER A 27 -4.02 12.07 17.91
CA SER A 27 -4.53 11.05 17.00
C SER A 27 -5.31 10.03 17.82
N VAL A 28 -6.44 9.59 17.32
CA VAL A 28 -7.18 8.48 17.94
C VAL A 28 -6.45 7.17 17.66
N PRO A 29 -6.43 6.20 18.60
CA PRO A 29 -5.96 4.85 18.31
C PRO A 29 -6.78 4.27 17.15
N HIS A 30 -6.11 3.94 16.05
CA HIS A 30 -6.73 3.41 14.83
C HIS A 30 -5.94 2.22 14.31
N SER A 31 -6.64 1.36 13.57
CA SER A 31 -6.06 0.26 12.81
C SER A 31 -6.83 0.10 11.50
N GLY A 32 -6.29 -0.69 10.58
CA GLY A 32 -6.93 -0.97 9.30
C GLY A 32 -6.24 -2.13 8.61
N PHE A 33 -6.86 -2.61 7.52
CA PHE A 33 -6.30 -3.62 6.65
C PHE A 33 -6.46 -3.19 5.18
N GLY A 34 -5.60 -3.72 4.32
CA GLY A 34 -5.71 -3.54 2.87
C GLY A 34 -6.02 -4.88 2.21
N ILE A 35 -6.84 -4.86 1.16
CA ILE A 35 -7.13 -6.02 0.33
C ILE A 35 -6.84 -5.68 -1.13
N GLY A 36 -6.06 -6.53 -1.80
CA GLY A 36 -5.85 -6.43 -3.24
C GLY A 36 -7.02 -7.10 -3.95
N LEU A 37 -7.89 -6.33 -4.60
CA LEU A 37 -9.10 -6.84 -5.24
C LEU A 37 -8.80 -7.98 -6.22
N GLU A 38 -7.83 -7.82 -7.10
CA GLU A 38 -7.51 -8.81 -8.13
C GLU A 38 -6.82 -10.04 -7.54
N ARG A 39 -6.12 -9.88 -6.41
CA ARG A 39 -5.59 -11.00 -5.62
C ARG A 39 -6.70 -11.78 -4.92
N MET A 40 -7.71 -11.08 -4.40
CA MET A 40 -8.88 -11.69 -3.79
C MET A 40 -9.67 -12.47 -4.85
N VAL A 41 -9.91 -11.87 -6.02
CA VAL A 41 -10.57 -12.55 -7.16
C VAL A 41 -9.79 -13.78 -7.56
N ARG A 42 -8.46 -13.68 -7.78
CA ARG A 42 -7.61 -14.84 -8.10
C ARG A 42 -7.74 -15.95 -7.07
N TRP A 43 -7.73 -15.62 -5.79
CA TRP A 43 -7.88 -16.61 -4.72
C TRP A 43 -9.24 -17.29 -4.76
N MET A 44 -10.32 -16.54 -4.99
CA MET A 44 -11.68 -17.08 -5.10
C MET A 44 -11.89 -17.91 -6.38
N SER A 45 -11.30 -17.49 -7.51
CA SER A 45 -11.47 -18.16 -8.80
C SER A 45 -10.48 -19.28 -9.06
N GLY A 46 -9.43 -19.41 -8.24
CA GLY A 46 -8.38 -20.42 -8.41
C GLY A 46 -7.51 -20.23 -9.66
N THR A 47 -7.48 -19.02 -10.24
CA THR A 47 -6.69 -18.75 -11.45
C THR A 47 -5.18 -18.79 -11.15
N GLU A 48 -4.39 -19.25 -12.12
CA GLU A 48 -2.96 -19.41 -11.92
C GLU A 48 -2.27 -18.04 -11.77
N HIS A 49 -2.60 -17.07 -12.62
CA HIS A 49 -1.97 -15.75 -12.62
C HIS A 49 -2.97 -14.61 -12.38
N ILE A 50 -2.57 -13.59 -11.60
CA ILE A 50 -3.36 -12.38 -11.33
C ILE A 50 -3.77 -11.59 -12.60
N ARG A 51 -3.08 -11.81 -13.72
CA ARG A 51 -3.34 -11.10 -14.99
C ARG A 51 -4.69 -11.52 -15.57
N GLU A 52 -5.09 -12.75 -15.32
CA GLU A 52 -6.38 -13.29 -15.76
C GLU A 52 -7.55 -12.66 -15.01
N CYS A 53 -7.27 -12.00 -13.87
CA CYS A 53 -8.27 -11.29 -13.07
C CYS A 53 -8.32 -9.78 -13.39
N ILE A 54 -7.48 -9.28 -14.32
CA ILE A 54 -7.39 -7.86 -14.68
C ILE A 54 -7.76 -7.70 -16.16
N PRO A 55 -8.83 -6.96 -16.51
CA PRO A 55 -9.24 -6.79 -17.92
C PRO A 55 -8.15 -6.17 -18.81
N PHE A 56 -7.41 -5.19 -18.29
CA PHE A 56 -6.30 -4.53 -18.99
C PHE A 56 -5.05 -4.52 -18.09
N PRO A 57 -4.28 -5.62 -18.04
CA PRO A 57 -3.19 -5.76 -17.11
C PRO A 57 -2.04 -4.80 -17.47
N ARG A 58 -1.63 -3.98 -16.50
CA ARG A 58 -0.40 -3.18 -16.61
C ARG A 58 0.79 -4.03 -16.24
N LEU A 59 1.73 -4.15 -17.17
CA LEU A 59 2.97 -4.90 -17.01
C LEU A 59 4.16 -3.99 -17.28
N VAL A 60 5.33 -4.38 -16.79
CA VAL A 60 6.59 -3.66 -17.06
C VAL A 60 6.81 -3.48 -18.57
N ASN A 61 6.38 -4.45 -19.38
CA ASN A 61 6.48 -4.44 -20.84
C ASN A 61 5.17 -4.10 -21.59
N ARG A 62 4.06 -3.83 -20.89
CA ARG A 62 2.76 -3.51 -21.51
C ARG A 62 2.03 -2.42 -20.73
N ILE A 63 1.96 -1.23 -21.33
CA ILE A 63 1.38 -0.03 -20.72
C ILE A 63 0.08 0.40 -21.42
N LYS A 64 -0.14 -0.08 -22.65
CA LYS A 64 -1.33 0.21 -23.46
C LYS A 64 -2.16 -1.08 -23.65
N PRO A 65 -3.51 -0.98 -23.68
CA PRO A 65 -4.39 -2.07 -24.08
C PRO A 65 -4.01 -2.67 -25.43
#